data_AF-D6M3I9-F1
#
_entry.id   AF-D6M3I9-F1
#
_cell.length_a   1.000
_cell.length_b   1.000
_cell.length_c   1.000
_cell.angle_alpha   90.00
_cell.angle_beta   90.00
_cell.angle_gamma   90.00
#
_symmetry.space_group_name_H-M   'P 1'
#
loop_
_entity.id
_entity.type
_entity.pdbx_description
1 polymer ?
#
loop_
_entity_poly.entity_id
_entity_poly.type
_entity_poly.pdbx_seq_one_letter_code
_entity_poly.pdbx_strand_id
1 'polypeptide(L)'
;MRLGPVVAGPERWAPLVAPYDLARLGALLHAMDRVPGALRFHGSGGYLVLPPSRTGAGTTGWARGPLPEAEPVGGAGAPEDAGTEGAGVRGGMARPWLPEVGTLLGPIVETLTRPGVNAPEF
;
A
#
# COMPACT_ATOMS: atom_id res chain seq x y z
N MET A 1 -3.95 -9.13 -10.63
CA MET A 1 -3.06 -8.37 -9.71
C MET A 1 -3.74 -8.23 -8.37
N ARG A 2 -3.01 -8.42 -7.25
CA ARG A 2 -3.51 -8.17 -5.88
C ARG A 2 -3.19 -6.73 -5.51
N LEU A 3 -4.21 -5.97 -5.07
CA LEU A 3 -4.04 -4.61 -4.54
C LEU A 3 -3.72 -4.68 -3.05
N GLY A 4 -2.72 -3.89 -2.63
CA GLY A 4 -2.37 -3.70 -1.22
C GLY A 4 -3.39 -2.82 -0.49
N PRO A 5 -3.13 -2.46 0.77
CA PRO A 5 -3.95 -1.51 1.50
C PRO A 5 -4.04 -0.16 0.76
N VAL A 6 -5.19 0.49 0.81
CA VAL A 6 -5.42 1.80 0.18
C VAL A 6 -6.06 2.74 1.19
N VAL A 7 -5.39 3.84 1.45
CA VAL A 7 -5.90 4.94 2.27
C VAL A 7 -6.71 5.88 1.37
N ALA A 8 -7.96 6.13 1.74
CA ALA A 8 -8.80 7.17 1.14
C ALA A 8 -8.82 8.40 2.05
N GLY A 9 -8.40 9.53 1.50
CA GLY A 9 -8.62 10.85 2.06
C GLY A 9 -9.58 11.66 1.18
N PRO A 10 -9.98 12.85 1.64
CA PRO A 10 -10.93 13.71 0.94
C PRO A 10 -10.43 14.11 -0.46
N GLU A 11 -9.14 14.42 -0.58
CA GLU A 11 -8.54 14.94 -1.82
C GLU A 11 -7.66 13.92 -2.56
N ARG A 12 -7.33 12.79 -1.93
CA ARG A 12 -6.34 11.85 -2.48
C ARG A 12 -6.52 10.44 -1.97
N TRP A 13 -6.12 9.50 -2.82
CA TRP A 13 -6.05 8.08 -2.51
C TRP A 13 -4.59 7.65 -2.52
N ALA A 14 -4.17 6.88 -1.52
CA ALA A 14 -2.79 6.44 -1.37
C ALA A 14 -2.72 4.90 -1.26
N PRO A 15 -2.37 4.21 -2.36
CA PRO A 15 -1.98 2.81 -2.31
C PRO A 15 -0.70 2.64 -1.49
N LEU A 16 -0.71 1.72 -0.53
CA LEU A 16 0.47 1.35 0.23
C LEU A 16 1.22 0.24 -0.50
N VAL A 17 2.52 0.44 -0.69
CA VAL A 17 3.44 -0.44 -1.41
C VAL A 17 4.61 -0.83 -0.52
N ALA A 18 5.30 -1.90 -0.88
CA ALA A 18 6.56 -2.26 -0.25
C ALA A 18 7.56 -1.10 -0.36
N PRO A 19 8.49 -0.95 0.60
CA PRO A 19 9.52 0.08 0.53
C PRO A 19 10.28 0.02 -0.79
N TYR A 20 10.52 1.18 -1.40
CA TYR A 20 11.28 1.33 -2.63
C TYR A 20 12.26 2.49 -2.49
N ASP A 21 13.35 2.46 -3.25
CA ASP A 21 14.25 3.59 -3.38
C ASP A 21 13.90 4.44 -4.62
N LEU A 22 14.32 5.71 -4.59
CA LEU A 22 14.01 6.67 -5.65
C LEU A 22 14.73 6.36 -6.97
N ALA A 23 15.88 5.69 -6.95
CA ALA A 23 16.61 5.33 -8.17
C ALA A 23 15.86 4.24 -8.94
N ARG A 24 15.38 3.21 -8.22
CA ARG A 24 14.52 2.16 -8.76
C ARG A 24 13.22 2.72 -9.29
N LEU A 25 12.58 3.62 -8.54
CA LEU A 25 11.37 4.31 -9.01
C LEU A 25 11.66 5.09 -10.29
N GLY A 26 12.73 5.89 -10.33
CA GLY A 26 13.11 6.67 -11.51
C GLY A 26 13.32 5.81 -12.76
N ALA A 27 13.98 4.65 -12.63
CA ALA A 27 14.15 3.70 -13.73
C ALA A 27 12.82 3.14 -14.24
N LEU A 28 11.88 2.83 -13.33
CA LEU A 28 10.54 2.36 -13.71
C LEU A 28 9.74 3.47 -14.42
N LEU A 29 9.83 4.71 -13.95
CA LEU A 29 9.15 5.86 -14.58
C LEU A 29 9.73 6.17 -15.95
N HIS A 30 11.05 6.12 -16.11
CA HIS A 30 11.73 6.37 -17.37
C HIS A 30 11.38 5.36 -18.47
N ALA A 31 11.06 4.12 -18.09
CA ALA A 31 10.63 3.09 -19.02
C ALA A 31 9.19 3.27 -19.52
N MET A 32 8.43 4.24 -19.00
CA MET A 32 7.05 4.51 -19.41
C MET A 32 6.98 5.71 -20.38
N ASP A 33 6.14 5.61 -21.41
CA ASP A 33 5.98 6.67 -22.42
C ASP A 33 5.43 7.98 -21.84
N ARG A 34 4.56 7.90 -20.83
CA ARG A 34 3.97 9.05 -20.13
C ARG A 34 3.63 8.69 -18.69
N VAL A 35 3.83 9.64 -17.79
CA VAL A 35 3.37 9.56 -16.39
C VAL A 35 2.39 10.71 -16.12
N PRO A 36 1.15 10.45 -15.70
CA PRO A 36 0.17 11.48 -15.37
C PRO A 36 0.60 12.36 -14.18
N GLY A 37 0.40 13.69 -14.28
CA GLY A 37 0.76 14.65 -13.23
C GLY A 37 -0.01 14.49 -11.91
N ALA A 38 -1.17 13.81 -11.95
CA ALA A 38 -1.94 13.45 -10.77
C ALA A 38 -1.22 12.41 -9.87
N LEU A 39 -0.27 11.64 -10.42
CA LEU A 39 0.46 10.62 -9.66
C LEU A 39 1.56 11.26 -8.81
N ARG A 40 1.51 11.01 -7.50
CA ARG A 40 2.47 11.52 -6.52
C ARG A 40 3.16 10.37 -5.80
N PHE A 41 4.44 10.54 -5.51
CA PHE A 41 5.29 9.54 -4.86
C PHE A 41 5.81 10.06 -3.52
N HIS A 42 5.98 9.15 -2.56
CA HIS A 42 6.51 9.47 -1.24
C HIS A 42 7.84 8.76 -1.07
N GLY A 43 8.92 9.53 -0.92
CA GLY A 43 10.24 9.02 -0.59
C GLY A 43 10.45 8.91 0.92
N SER A 44 11.68 8.57 1.30
CA SER A 44 12.14 8.61 2.70
C SER A 44 11.88 9.99 3.33
N GLY A 45 11.33 10.00 4.56
CA GLY A 45 11.00 11.24 5.28
C GLY A 45 9.63 11.85 4.92
N GLY A 46 8.91 11.26 3.96
CA GLY A 46 7.49 11.57 3.74
C GLY A 46 6.60 10.95 4.81
N TYR A 47 5.50 11.62 5.13
CA TYR A 47 4.50 11.13 6.07
C TYR A 47 3.14 10.99 5.40
N LEU A 48 2.43 9.91 5.74
CA LEU A 48 1.04 9.68 5.33
C LEU A 48 0.18 9.55 6.59
N VAL A 49 -0.98 10.19 6.57
CA VAL A 49 -2.01 10.01 7.59
C VAL A 49 -2.65 8.63 7.41
N LEU A 50 -2.66 7.82 8.47
CA LEU A 50 -3.25 6.47 8.44
C LEU A 50 -4.64 6.44 9.08
N PRO A 51 -5.60 5.69 8.52
CA PRO A 51 -6.89 5.47 9.18
C PRO A 51 -6.76 4.67 10.49
N PRO A 52 -7.65 4.92 11.47
CA PRO A 52 -8.63 6.00 11.50
C PRO A 52 -7.96 7.31 11.95
N SER A 53 -8.02 8.36 11.12
CA SER A 53 -7.49 9.69 11.47
C SER A 53 -8.41 10.80 10.98
N ARG A 54 -8.42 11.93 11.71
CA ARG A 54 -9.10 13.17 11.32
C ARG A 54 -8.08 14.29 11.20
N THR A 55 -8.15 15.04 10.11
CA THR A 55 -7.29 16.19 9.80
C THR A 55 -8.15 17.43 9.58
N GLY A 56 -7.54 18.61 9.48
CA GLY A 56 -8.27 19.84 9.12
C GLY A 56 -8.99 19.78 7.77
N ALA A 57 -8.54 18.90 6.86
CA ALA A 57 -9.16 18.67 5.56
C ALA A 57 -10.29 17.63 5.57
N GLY A 58 -10.52 16.92 6.67
CA GLY A 58 -11.53 15.86 6.77
C GLY A 58 -11.00 14.55 7.35
N THR A 59 -11.78 13.48 7.20
CA THR A 59 -11.46 12.14 7.73
C THR A 59 -10.68 11.29 6.71
N THR A 60 -9.84 10.41 7.23
CA THR A 60 -9.07 9.43 6.46
C THR A 60 -9.54 8.03 6.83
N GLY A 61 -9.92 7.24 5.81
CA GLY A 61 -10.51 5.90 5.94
C GLY A 61 -9.78 4.86 5.07
N TRP A 62 -10.03 3.57 5.32
CA TRP A 62 -9.55 2.50 4.44
C TRP A 62 -10.51 2.33 3.27
N ALA A 63 -10.06 2.60 2.03
CA ALA A 63 -10.76 2.10 0.84
C ALA A 63 -10.50 0.59 0.65
N ARG A 64 -9.32 0.14 1.08
CA ARG A 64 -8.96 -1.27 1.22
C ARG A 64 -8.12 -1.43 2.47
N GLY A 65 -8.59 -2.22 3.43
CA GLY A 65 -7.87 -2.48 4.66
C GLY A 65 -6.65 -3.36 4.47
N PRO A 66 -5.71 -3.37 5.43
CA PRO A 66 -4.58 -4.28 5.41
C PRO A 66 -5.03 -5.73 5.48
N LEU A 67 -4.46 -6.56 4.60
CA LEU A 67 -4.57 -8.00 4.67
C LEU A 67 -3.27 -8.54 5.29
N PRO A 68 -3.34 -9.56 6.16
CA PRO A 68 -2.14 -10.17 6.70
C PRO A 68 -1.26 -10.68 5.55
N GLU A 69 0.05 -10.60 5.75
CA GLU A 69 1.00 -11.39 4.99
C GLU A 69 0.61 -12.86 5.12
N ALA A 70 0.57 -13.57 3.99
CA ALA A 70 0.25 -14.99 4.04
C ALA A 70 1.45 -15.69 4.69
N GLU A 71 1.25 -16.25 5.89
CA GLU A 71 2.22 -17.14 6.49
C GLU A 71 2.51 -18.27 5.49
N PRO A 72 3.79 -18.57 5.20
CA PRO A 72 4.12 -19.62 4.24
C PRO A 72 3.50 -20.95 4.70
N VAL A 73 2.67 -21.54 3.84
CA VAL A 73 2.04 -22.83 4.09
C VAL A 73 3.11 -23.94 3.95
N GLY A 74 3.57 -24.47 5.10
CA GLY A 74 4.26 -25.77 5.26
C GLY A 74 5.70 -25.72 5.80
N GLY A 75 6.12 -26.52 6.79
CA GLY A 75 5.42 -27.62 7.46
C GLY A 75 6.23 -28.30 8.59
N ALA A 76 5.54 -29.21 9.28
CA ALA A 76 6.00 -30.35 10.10
C ALA A 76 7.18 -30.13 11.09
N GLY A 77 6.84 -30.12 12.38
CA GLY A 77 7.78 -30.37 13.47
C GLY A 77 7.38 -29.72 14.78
N ALA A 78 6.37 -30.25 15.48
CA ALA A 78 6.21 -29.98 16.90
C ALA A 78 7.36 -30.62 17.69
N PRO A 79 7.80 -29.99 18.77
CA PRO A 79 7.89 -30.69 20.04
C PRO A 79 6.78 -30.14 20.95
N GLU A 80 5.88 -31.04 21.31
CA GLU A 80 4.98 -30.86 22.44
C GLU A 80 5.84 -30.88 23.69
N ASP A 81 5.93 -29.75 24.40
CA ASP A 81 5.97 -29.65 25.86
C ASP A 81 6.41 -28.24 26.28
N ALA A 82 5.46 -27.42 26.74
CA ALA A 82 5.59 -26.53 27.91
C ALA A 82 4.39 -25.60 28.06
N GLY A 83 3.63 -25.82 29.16
CA GLY A 83 3.14 -24.73 30.01
C GLY A 83 1.91 -23.95 29.54
N THR A 84 0.74 -24.34 30.04
CA THR A 84 -0.43 -23.46 30.16
C THR A 84 -0.16 -22.38 31.21
N GLU A 85 0.10 -21.15 30.77
CA GLU A 85 -0.07 -19.94 31.59
C GLU A 85 -0.77 -18.86 30.75
N GLY A 86 -1.85 -18.32 31.31
CA GLY A 86 -2.75 -17.42 30.60
C GLY A 86 -2.26 -15.98 30.45
N ALA A 87 -3.13 -15.21 29.79
CA ALA A 87 -3.16 -13.75 29.67
C ALA A 87 -2.30 -13.12 28.56
N GLY A 88 -2.99 -12.87 27.44
CA GLY A 88 -2.66 -11.75 26.56
C GLY A 88 -3.13 -12.02 25.14
N VAL A 89 -4.16 -11.32 24.69
CA VAL A 89 -4.42 -11.12 23.27
C VAL A 89 -3.28 -10.27 22.71
N ARG A 90 -2.07 -10.83 22.62
CA ARG A 90 -1.03 -10.34 21.73
C ARG A 90 -1.29 -11.01 20.40
N GLY A 91 -2.34 -10.56 19.71
CA GLY A 91 -2.43 -10.77 18.28
C GLY A 91 -1.17 -10.16 17.70
N GLY A 92 -0.17 -10.99 17.38
CA GLY A 92 0.98 -10.54 16.61
C GLY A 92 0.40 -9.84 15.40
N MET A 93 0.64 -8.53 15.27
CA MET A 93 0.16 -7.79 14.12
C MET A 93 0.92 -8.34 12.92
N ALA A 94 0.35 -9.34 12.26
CA ALA A 94 0.83 -9.86 11.00
C ALA A 94 1.10 -8.66 10.11
N ARG A 95 2.33 -8.57 9.59
CA ARG A 95 2.71 -7.44 8.75
C ARG A 95 1.72 -7.38 7.58
N PRO A 96 1.22 -6.20 7.20
CA PRO A 96 0.33 -6.12 6.07
C PRO A 96 1.11 -6.55 4.82
N TRP A 97 0.50 -7.38 3.99
CA TRP A 97 1.07 -7.64 2.67
C TRP A 97 1.03 -6.34 1.84
N LEU A 98 2.18 -5.96 1.28
CA LEU A 98 2.32 -4.78 0.43
C LEU A 98 2.86 -5.18 -0.96
N PRO A 99 2.22 -4.75 -2.06
CA PRO A 99 2.73 -4.99 -3.40
C PRO A 99 4.00 -4.17 -3.66
N GLU A 100 4.90 -4.72 -4.48
CA GLU A 100 6.01 -3.96 -5.07
C GLU A 100 5.48 -2.76 -5.88
N VAL A 101 6.18 -1.63 -5.83
CA VAL A 101 5.79 -0.41 -6.55
C VAL A 101 5.63 -0.65 -8.06
N GLY A 102 6.54 -1.42 -8.65
CA GLY A 102 6.51 -1.76 -10.07
C GLY A 102 5.28 -2.57 -10.48
N THR A 103 4.70 -3.35 -9.56
CA THR A 103 3.47 -4.12 -9.83
C THR A 103 2.26 -3.20 -10.01
N LEU A 104 2.22 -2.07 -9.31
CA LEU A 104 1.09 -1.14 -9.35
C LEU A 104 1.24 -0.06 -10.42
N LEU A 105 2.47 0.35 -10.73
CA LEU A 105 2.73 1.52 -11.56
C LEU A 105 2.07 1.44 -12.94
N GLY A 106 2.29 0.35 -13.68
CA GLY A 106 1.73 0.18 -15.03
C GLY A 106 0.20 0.31 -15.05
N PRO A 107 -0.54 -0.51 -14.27
CA PRO A 107 -2.00 -0.43 -14.22
C PRO A 107 -2.55 0.92 -13.76
N ILE A 108 -1.88 1.60 -12.80
CA ILE A 108 -2.29 2.94 -12.35
C ILE A 108 -2.09 3.96 -13.46
N VAL A 109 -0.92 3.97 -14.11
CA VAL A 109 -0.60 4.89 -15.20
C VAL A 109 -1.54 4.68 -16.38
N GLU A 110 -1.80 3.43 -16.76
CA GLU A 110 -2.76 3.08 -17.81
C GLU A 110 -4.16 3.61 -17.48
N THR A 111 -4.62 3.37 -16.24
CA THR A 111 -5.95 3.80 -15.80
C THR A 111 -6.08 5.32 -15.79
N LEU A 112 -5.07 6.02 -15.26
CA LEU A 112 -5.07 7.47 -15.17
C LEU A 112 -4.89 8.13 -16.56
N THR A 113 -4.22 7.47 -17.50
CA THR A 113 -4.08 8.00 -18.87
C THR A 113 -5.34 7.75 -19.71
N ARG A 114 -6.26 6.90 -19.24
CA ARG A 114 -7.52 6.64 -19.94
C ARG A 114 -8.37 7.92 -20.03
N PRO A 115 -8.87 8.28 -21.23
CA PRO A 115 -9.77 9.42 -21.40
C PRO A 115 -10.98 9.34 -20.46
N GLY A 116 -11.33 10.45 -19.82
CA GLY A 116 -12.47 10.55 -18.91
C GLY A 116 -12.20 10.11 -17.46
N VAL A 117 -11.02 9.59 -17.14
CA VAL A 117 -10.61 9.29 -15.75
C VAL A 117 -9.91 10.48 -15.10
N ASN A 118 -9.01 11.14 -15.83
CA ASN A 118 -8.55 12.48 -15.51
C ASN A 118 -9.35 13.46 -16.36
N ALA A 119 -10.06 14.40 -15.74
CA ALA A 119 -10.66 15.52 -16.45
C ALA A 119 -9.57 16.26 -17.24
N PRO A 120 -9.88 16.90 -18.40
CA PRO A 120 -8.88 17.62 -19.16
C PRO A 120 -8.27 18.72 -18.28
N GLU A 121 -6.95 18.75 -18.19
CA GLU A 121 -6.23 19.91 -17.66
C GLU A 121 -6.49 21.06 -18.64
N PHE A 122 -7.14 22.12 -18.15
CA PHE A 122 -7.42 23.34 -18.91
C PHE A 122 -6.14 24.09 -19.27
#